data_AF-A0A382N2R2-F1
#
_entry.id   AF-A0A382N2R2-F1
#
_cell.length_a   1.000
_cell.length_b   1.000
_cell.length_c   1.000
_cell.angle_alpha   90.00
_cell.angle_beta   90.00
_cell.angle_gamma   90.00
#
_symmetry.space_group_name_H-M   'P 1'
#
loop_
_entity.id
_entity.type
_entity.pdbx_description
1 polymer ?
#
loop_
_entity_poly.entity_id
_entity_poly.type
_entity_poly.pdbx_seq_one_letter_code
_entity_poly.pdbx_strand_id
1 'polypeptide(L)'
;MNKNDNEGSFVSHLVELRQRLINSFIFLFLFFVICYFFSEYIYGFLVEPYAQAVKDDGSQRRLIFTALQETFLTYLKVSFFASFFITSPFILIQIWKFIAPGLYKHEKLAIMPYLISTPILFFLGGILVYYLVMPLAIKFFLSFESSGLTT
;
A
#
# COMPACT_ATOMS: atom_id res chain seq x y z
N MET A 1 44.72 -14.10 13.42
CA MET A 1 43.27 -13.94 13.65
C MET A 1 42.64 -13.62 12.30
N ASN A 2 41.87 -14.56 11.73
CA ASN A 2 41.59 -14.68 10.29
C ASN A 2 40.57 -13.63 9.80
N LYS A 3 40.88 -12.95 8.69
CA LYS A 3 40.02 -11.95 8.03
C LYS A 3 38.87 -12.58 7.21
N ASN A 4 38.91 -13.91 7.02
CA ASN A 4 38.05 -14.63 6.08
C ASN A 4 36.66 -15.03 6.63
N ASP A 5 36.43 -14.95 7.95
CA ASP A 5 35.15 -15.37 8.54
C ASP A 5 34.08 -14.25 8.46
N ASN A 6 34.52 -12.99 8.41
CA ASN A 6 33.62 -11.83 8.26
C ASN A 6 33.13 -11.67 6.82
N GLU A 7 33.99 -11.90 5.82
CA GLU A 7 33.62 -11.76 4.40
C GLU A 7 32.52 -12.77 4.00
N GLY A 8 32.57 -14.01 4.52
CA GLY A 8 31.50 -14.99 4.33
C GLY A 8 30.15 -14.55 4.94
N SER A 9 30.17 -13.92 6.11
CA SER A 9 28.97 -13.44 6.81
C SER A 9 28.30 -12.26 6.08
N PHE A 10 29.05 -11.23 5.70
CA PHE A 10 28.49 -10.07 4.98
C PHE A 10 27.98 -10.43 3.58
N VAL A 11 28.74 -11.25 2.84
CA VAL A 11 28.31 -11.69 1.51
C VAL A 11 27.06 -12.57 1.61
N SER A 12 26.97 -13.47 2.61
CA SER A 12 25.78 -14.28 2.82
C SER A 12 24.53 -13.46 3.16
N HIS A 13 24.68 -12.41 3.99
CA HIS A 13 23.59 -11.51 4.35
C HIS A 13 23.10 -10.69 3.14
N LEU A 14 24.01 -10.22 2.28
CA LEU A 14 23.65 -9.52 1.04
C LEU A 14 22.95 -10.44 0.03
N VAL A 15 23.38 -11.70 -0.08
CA VAL A 15 22.73 -12.70 -0.94
C VAL A 15 21.31 -12.99 -0.45
N GLU A 16 21.10 -13.07 0.87
CA GLU A 16 19.78 -13.23 1.46
C GLU A 16 18.86 -12.03 1.15
N LEU A 17 19.38 -10.81 1.26
CA LEU A 17 18.64 -9.58 0.93
C LEU A 17 18.19 -9.56 -0.54
N ARG A 18 19.09 -9.91 -1.47
CA ARG A 18 18.80 -9.99 -2.90
C ARG A 18 17.71 -11.02 -3.19
N GLN A 19 17.83 -12.22 -2.65
CA GLN A 19 16.87 -13.29 -2.90
C GLN A 19 15.47 -12.90 -2.41
N ARG A 20 15.41 -12.25 -1.24
CA ARG A 20 14.16 -11.76 -0.66
C ARG A 20 13.54 -10.64 -1.49
N LEU A 21 14.36 -9.69 -1.97
CA LEU A 21 13.91 -8.60 -2.83
C LEU A 21 13.33 -9.11 -4.16
N ILE A 22 14.02 -10.06 -4.80
CA ILE A 22 13.55 -10.67 -6.05
C ILE A 22 12.21 -11.38 -5.83
N ASN A 23 12.08 -12.16 -4.76
CA ASN A 23 10.82 -12.82 -4.45
C ASN A 23 9.70 -11.79 -4.21
N SER A 24 9.95 -10.73 -3.44
CA SER A 24 8.98 -9.65 -3.21
C SER A 24 8.53 -8.98 -4.52
N PHE A 25 9.46 -8.73 -5.44
CA PHE A 25 9.14 -8.18 -6.76
C PHE A 25 8.28 -9.13 -7.61
N ILE A 26 8.57 -10.44 -7.58
CA ILE A 26 7.78 -11.44 -8.30
C ILE A 26 6.35 -11.49 -7.75
N PHE A 27 6.19 -11.52 -6.41
CA PHE A 27 4.87 -11.48 -5.79
C PHE A 27 4.12 -10.19 -6.12
N LEU A 28 4.78 -9.04 -6.03
CA LEU A 28 4.19 -7.74 -6.39
C LEU A 28 3.73 -7.73 -7.84
N PHE A 29 4.56 -8.22 -8.77
CA PHE A 29 4.21 -8.27 -10.18
C PHE A 29 3.03 -9.21 -10.46
N LEU A 30 2.98 -10.37 -9.78
CA LEU A 30 1.87 -11.30 -9.88
C LEU A 30 0.56 -10.66 -9.40
N PHE A 31 0.57 -10.02 -8.23
CA PHE A 31 -0.59 -9.28 -7.70
C PHE A 31 -0.94 -8.07 -8.56
N PHE A 32 0.04 -7.40 -9.17
CA PHE A 32 -0.18 -6.28 -10.08
C PHE A 32 -1.01 -6.69 -11.29
N VAL A 33 -0.66 -7.80 -11.94
CA VAL A 33 -1.42 -8.34 -13.07
C VAL A 33 -2.86 -8.67 -12.64
N ILE A 34 -3.02 -9.31 -11.48
CA ILE A 34 -4.36 -9.62 -10.94
C ILE A 34 -5.15 -8.33 -10.68
N CYS A 35 -4.59 -7.37 -9.94
CA CYS A 35 -5.24 -6.09 -9.66
C CYS A 35 -5.53 -5.26 -10.91
N TYR A 36 -4.76 -5.42 -11.98
CA TYR A 36 -5.00 -4.77 -13.26
C TYR A 36 -6.29 -5.29 -13.91
N PHE A 37 -6.55 -6.60 -13.88
CA PHE A 37 -7.83 -7.15 -14.37
C PHE A 37 -9.03 -6.67 -13.54
N PHE A 38 -8.84 -6.42 -12.25
CA PHE A 38 -9.88 -5.90 -11.36
C PHE A 38 -9.84 -4.38 -11.18
N SER A 39 -9.10 -3.64 -12.02
CA SER A 39 -8.85 -2.20 -11.79
C SER A 39 -10.13 -1.36 -11.81
N GLU A 40 -11.12 -1.74 -12.62
CA GLU A 40 -12.40 -1.03 -12.70
C GLU A 40 -13.19 -1.13 -11.39
N TYR A 41 -13.25 -2.32 -10.79
CA TYR A 41 -13.90 -2.55 -9.50
C TYR A 41 -13.18 -1.80 -8.37
N ILE A 42 -11.85 -1.86 -8.35
CA ILE A 42 -11.04 -1.16 -7.34
C ILE A 42 -11.23 0.36 -7.48
N TYR A 43 -11.21 0.88 -8.71
CA TYR A 43 -11.46 2.30 -8.97
C TYR A 43 -12.86 2.73 -8.51
N GLY A 44 -13.89 1.95 -8.82
CA GLY A 44 -15.26 2.21 -8.37
C GLY A 44 -15.37 2.28 -6.85
N PHE A 45 -14.73 1.35 -6.13
CA PHE A 45 -14.65 1.36 -4.67
C PHE A 45 -13.94 2.63 -4.15
N LEU A 46 -12.81 3.03 -4.73
CA LEU A 46 -12.08 4.24 -4.30
C LEU A 46 -12.88 5.53 -4.52
N VAL A 47 -13.73 5.58 -5.55
CA VAL A 47 -14.52 6.76 -5.91
C VAL A 47 -15.84 6.85 -5.13
N GLU A 48 -16.33 5.74 -4.59
CA GLU A 48 -17.58 5.68 -3.83
C GLU A 48 -17.70 6.73 -2.69
N PRO A 49 -16.72 6.93 -1.79
CA PRO A 49 -16.83 7.92 -0.73
C PRO A 49 -16.92 9.36 -1.27
N TYR A 50 -16.29 9.64 -2.41
CA TYR A 50 -16.43 10.92 -3.10
C TYR A 50 -17.81 11.09 -3.73
N ALA A 51 -18.29 10.05 -4.42
CA ALA A 51 -19.62 10.07 -5.03
C ALA A 51 -20.73 10.27 -3.99
N GLN A 52 -20.60 9.72 -2.79
CA GLN A 52 -21.53 9.94 -1.69
C GLN A 52 -21.44 11.37 -1.14
N ALA A 53 -20.24 11.89 -0.92
CA ALA A 53 -20.04 13.25 -0.39
C ALA A 53 -20.54 14.36 -1.34
N VAL A 54 -20.46 14.14 -2.65
CA VAL A 54 -20.90 15.11 -3.67
C VAL A 54 -22.41 15.06 -3.90
N LYS A 55 -23.05 13.89 -3.77
CA LYS A 55 -24.51 13.74 -3.96
C LYS A 55 -25.32 14.57 -2.97
N ASP A 56 -24.83 14.74 -1.75
CA ASP A 56 -25.50 15.51 -0.69
C ASP A 56 -25.45 17.03 -0.93
N ASP A 57 -24.53 17.51 -1.77
CA ASP A 57 -24.25 18.94 -1.97
C ASP A 57 -25.03 19.55 -3.16
N GLY A 58 -25.98 18.81 -3.76
CA GLY A 58 -26.90 19.27 -4.81
C GLY A 58 -26.26 19.60 -6.17
N SER A 59 -24.94 19.73 -6.25
CA SER A 59 -24.19 20.01 -7.46
C SER A 59 -23.80 18.70 -8.14
N GLN A 60 -24.21 18.50 -9.40
CA GLN A 60 -23.80 17.34 -10.20
C GLN A 60 -22.31 17.42 -10.59
N ARG A 61 -21.40 17.33 -9.61
CA ARG A 61 -19.96 17.25 -9.86
C ARG A 61 -19.68 15.84 -10.41
N ARG A 62 -19.54 15.77 -11.72
CA ARG A 62 -19.17 14.55 -12.44
C ARG A 62 -17.65 14.47 -12.55
N LEU A 63 -17.08 13.31 -12.28
CA LEU A 63 -15.70 13.03 -12.64
C LEU A 63 -15.64 12.98 -14.17
N ILE A 64 -14.90 13.91 -14.76
CA ILE A 64 -14.69 13.98 -16.20
C ILE A 64 -13.25 13.58 -16.46
N PHE A 65 -13.05 12.60 -17.33
CA PHE A 65 -11.72 12.29 -17.85
C PHE A 65 -11.39 13.33 -18.91
N THR A 66 -10.35 14.13 -18.67
CA THR A 66 -9.92 15.22 -19.54
C THR A 66 -9.18 14.72 -20.77
N ALA A 67 -8.53 13.54 -20.70
CA ALA A 67 -7.91 12.91 -21.86
C ALA A 67 -8.13 11.39 -21.89
N LEU A 68 -8.19 10.82 -23.10
CA LEU A 68 -8.37 9.38 -23.32
C LEU A 68 -7.27 8.53 -22.64
N GLN A 69 -6.05 9.06 -22.59
CA GLN A 69 -4.89 8.42 -21.96
C GLN A 69 -4.92 8.44 -20.42
N GLU A 70 -5.66 9.38 -19.82
CA GLU A 70 -5.72 9.49 -18.36
C GLU A 70 -6.46 8.33 -17.74
N THR A 71 -7.50 7.81 -18.39
CA THR A 71 -8.23 6.63 -17.92
C THR A 71 -7.31 5.41 -17.83
N PHE A 72 -6.49 5.18 -18.86
CA PHE A 72 -5.50 4.10 -18.86
C PHE A 72 -4.46 4.26 -17.74
N LEU A 73 -3.85 5.46 -17.63
CA LEU A 73 -2.87 5.73 -16.58
C LEU A 73 -3.47 5.67 -15.17
N THR A 74 -4.74 6.01 -15.01
CA THR A 74 -5.45 5.91 -13.73
C THR A 74 -5.61 4.46 -13.33
N TYR A 75 -6.10 3.58 -14.22
CA TYR A 75 -6.21 2.16 -13.92
C TYR A 75 -4.84 1.50 -13.66
N LEU A 76 -3.81 1.90 -14.41
CA LEU A 76 -2.44 1.46 -14.16
C LEU A 76 -1.95 1.87 -12.76
N LYS A 77 -2.16 3.14 -12.36
CA LYS A 77 -1.78 3.63 -11.02
C LYS A 77 -2.57 2.91 -9.93
N VAL A 78 -3.88 2.79 -10.08
CA VAL A 78 -4.76 2.15 -9.09
C VAL A 78 -4.37 0.69 -8.90
N SER A 79 -4.17 -0.06 -9.98
CA SER A 79 -3.72 -1.46 -9.89
C SER A 79 -2.34 -1.59 -9.26
N PHE A 80 -1.41 -0.69 -9.57
CA PHE A 80 -0.09 -0.65 -8.95
C PHE A 80 -0.18 -0.43 -7.43
N PHE A 81 -0.90 0.60 -6.99
CA PHE A 81 -1.07 0.88 -5.57
C PHE A 81 -1.86 -0.22 -4.83
N ALA A 82 -2.91 -0.77 -5.45
CA ALA A 82 -3.69 -1.85 -4.85
C ALA A 82 -2.86 -3.13 -4.69
N SER A 83 -2.09 -3.50 -5.71
CA SER A 83 -1.21 -4.67 -5.64
C SER A 83 -0.09 -4.48 -4.61
N PHE A 84 0.47 -3.27 -4.51
CA PHE A 84 1.42 -2.92 -3.47
C PHE A 84 0.78 -3.03 -2.09
N PHE A 85 -0.46 -2.55 -1.91
CA PHE A 85 -1.18 -2.63 -0.64
C PHE A 85 -1.39 -4.10 -0.21
N ILE A 86 -1.82 -4.97 -1.14
CA ILE A 86 -2.00 -6.41 -0.86
C ILE A 86 -0.66 -7.10 -0.58
N THR A 87 0.41 -6.71 -1.28
CA THR A 87 1.74 -7.35 -1.15
C THR A 87 2.55 -6.79 0.03
N SER A 88 2.24 -5.58 0.49
CA SER A 88 2.89 -4.89 1.63
C SER A 88 3.06 -5.76 2.88
N PRO A 89 2.02 -6.44 3.42
CA PRO A 89 2.19 -7.30 4.58
C PRO A 89 3.23 -8.41 4.37
N PHE A 90 3.26 -9.01 3.17
CA PHE A 90 4.24 -10.02 2.83
C PHE A 90 5.67 -9.43 2.77
N ILE A 91 5.82 -8.25 2.15
CA ILE A 91 7.11 -7.54 2.08
C ILE A 91 7.60 -7.19 3.49
N LEU A 92 6.73 -6.69 4.36
CA LEU A 92 7.05 -6.38 5.75
C LEU A 92 7.51 -7.64 6.51
N ILE A 93 6.80 -8.76 6.39
CA ILE A 93 7.21 -10.04 7.00
C ILE A 93 8.58 -10.47 6.49
N GLN A 94 8.83 -10.31 5.18
CA GLN A 94 10.11 -10.66 4.57
C GLN A 94 11.26 -9.76 5.04
N ILE A 95 10.99 -8.48 5.29
CA ILE A 95 11.92 -7.53 5.92
C ILE A 95 12.20 -7.96 7.36
N TRP A 96 11.17 -8.21 8.18
CA TRP A 96 11.35 -8.64 9.57
C TRP A 96 12.14 -9.94 9.69
N LYS A 97 11.88 -10.90 8.81
CA LYS A 97 12.61 -12.16 8.77
C LYS A 97 14.07 -11.97 8.28
N PHE A 98 14.40 -10.85 7.61
CA PHE A 98 15.78 -10.48 7.27
C PHE A 98 16.50 -9.80 8.44
N ILE A 99 15.79 -9.06 9.30
CA ILE A 99 16.34 -8.51 10.55
C ILE A 99 16.53 -9.62 11.61
N ALA A 100 15.64 -10.61 11.67
CA ALA A 100 15.65 -11.69 12.65
C ALA A 100 16.98 -12.46 12.85
N PRO A 101 17.82 -12.75 11.83
CA PRO A 101 19.13 -13.39 12.04
C PRO A 101 20.11 -12.53 12.86
N GLY A 102 19.92 -11.22 12.95
CA GLY A 102 20.73 -10.33 13.79
C GLY A 102 20.33 -10.32 15.28
N LEU A 103 19.25 -11.03 15.66
CA LEU A 103 18.66 -10.98 17.00
C LEU A 103 18.90 -12.27 17.80
N TYR A 104 19.17 -12.16 19.10
CA TYR A 104 19.49 -13.31 19.97
C TYR A 104 18.35 -14.35 19.97
N LYS A 105 18.71 -15.65 20.03
CA LYS A 105 17.77 -16.79 19.95
C LYS A 105 16.59 -16.71 20.94
N HIS A 106 16.77 -16.00 22.07
CA HIS A 106 15.76 -15.80 23.11
C HIS A 106 14.72 -14.73 22.75
N GLU A 107 15.04 -13.78 21.85
CA GLU A 107 14.12 -12.70 21.42
C GLU A 107 13.27 -13.12 20.22
N LYS A 108 13.63 -14.21 19.53
CA LYS A 108 12.90 -14.72 18.36
C LYS A 108 11.43 -15.06 18.66
N LEU A 109 11.13 -15.44 19.91
CA LEU A 109 9.78 -15.68 20.41
C LEU A 109 8.96 -14.39 20.55
N ALA A 110 9.59 -13.26 20.87
CA ALA A 110 8.95 -11.95 20.96
C ALA A 110 8.65 -11.32 19.58
N ILE A 111 9.39 -11.73 18.53
CA ILE A 111 9.14 -11.27 17.14
C ILE A 111 7.91 -11.96 16.53
N MET A 112 7.58 -13.17 16.97
CA MET A 112 6.46 -13.94 16.42
C MET A 112 5.09 -13.23 16.49
N PRO A 113 4.68 -12.64 17.63
CA PRO A 113 3.44 -11.84 17.67
C PRO A 113 3.54 -10.60 16.79
N TYR A 114 4.70 -9.96 16.65
CA TYR A 114 4.87 -8.81 15.78
C TYR A 114 4.63 -9.16 14.30
N LEU A 115 5.07 -10.35 13.87
CA LEU A 115 4.91 -10.85 12.52
C LEU A 115 3.43 -11.04 12.12
N ILE A 116 2.59 -11.41 13.09
CA ILE A 116 1.14 -11.57 12.93
C ILE A 116 0.40 -10.23 13.08
N SER A 117 0.84 -9.39 14.01
CA SER A 117 0.26 -8.07 14.23
C SER A 117 0.50 -7.13 13.05
N THR A 118 1.59 -7.29 12.31
CA THR A 118 1.93 -6.43 11.16
C THR A 118 0.84 -6.43 10.06
N PRO A 119 0.42 -7.57 9.49
CA PRO A 119 -0.68 -7.58 8.51
C PRO A 119 -1.99 -7.06 9.10
N ILE A 120 -2.32 -7.45 10.33
CA ILE A 120 -3.56 -7.00 11.00
C ILE A 120 -3.59 -5.48 11.11
N LEU A 121 -2.51 -4.88 11.60
CA LEU A 121 -2.41 -3.43 11.79
C LEU A 121 -2.37 -2.68 10.46
N PHE A 122 -1.76 -3.26 9.42
CA PHE A 122 -1.73 -2.69 8.09
C PHE A 122 -3.14 -2.63 7.47
N PHE A 123 -3.92 -3.72 7.53
CA PHE A 123 -5.30 -3.73 7.05
C PHE A 123 -6.21 -2.83 7.90
N LEU A 124 -6.03 -2.80 9.22
CA LEU A 124 -6.76 -1.91 10.12
C LEU A 124 -6.48 -0.44 9.78
N GLY A 125 -5.22 -0.11 9.50
CA GLY A 125 -4.82 1.21 9.01
C GLY A 125 -5.49 1.55 7.67
N GLY A 126 -5.55 0.61 6.73
CA GLY A 126 -6.25 0.80 5.45
C GLY A 126 -7.75 1.07 5.62
N ILE A 127 -8.42 0.31 6.50
CA ILE A 127 -9.83 0.52 6.85
C ILE A 127 -10.03 1.91 7.46
N LEU A 128 -9.18 2.30 8.42
CA LEU A 128 -9.24 3.61 9.05
C LEU A 128 -9.08 4.75 8.03
N VAL A 129 -8.11 4.64 7.11
CA VAL A 129 -7.91 5.65 6.08
C VAL A 129 -9.12 5.76 5.16
N TYR A 130 -9.68 4.64 4.73
CA TYR A 130 -10.83 4.63 3.82
C TYR A 130 -12.11 5.19 4.46
N TYR A 131 -12.43 4.78 5.68
CA TYR A 131 -13.70 5.17 6.32
C TYR A 131 -13.64 6.48 7.11
N LEU A 132 -12.47 6.90 7.61
CA LEU A 132 -12.34 8.08 8.45
C LEU A 132 -11.60 9.22 7.74
N VAL A 133 -10.40 8.94 7.21
CA VAL A 133 -9.52 9.99 6.67
C VAL A 133 -10.02 10.50 5.33
N MET A 134 -10.41 9.61 4.40
CA MET A 134 -10.93 9.99 3.09
C MET A 134 -12.15 10.93 3.17
N PRO A 135 -13.25 10.61 3.89
CA PRO A 135 -14.40 11.52 3.94
C PRO A 135 -14.07 12.82 4.67
N LEU A 136 -13.20 12.79 5.68
CA LEU A 136 -12.75 14.01 6.36
C LEU A 136 -11.97 14.93 5.40
N ALA A 137 -11.05 14.35 4.61
CA ALA A 137 -10.28 15.08 3.61
C ALA A 137 -11.19 15.66 2.51
N ILE A 138 -12.15 14.88 2.01
CA ILE A 138 -13.10 15.35 0.99
C ILE A 138 -13.93 16.52 1.53
N LYS A 139 -14.48 16.41 2.75
CA LYS A 139 -15.22 17.51 3.40
C LYS A 139 -14.36 18.75 3.59
N PHE A 140 -13.10 18.58 4.00
CA PHE A 140 -12.14 19.67 4.15
C PHE A 140 -11.93 20.40 2.81
N PHE A 141 -11.63 19.66 1.73
CA PHE A 141 -11.44 20.27 0.40
C PHE A 141 -12.71 20.95 -0.15
N LEU A 142 -13.89 20.35 0.03
CA LEU A 142 -15.17 20.97 -0.34
C LEU A 142 -15.42 22.28 0.43
N SER A 143 -15.03 22.36 1.70
CA SER A 143 -15.15 23.58 2.50
C SER A 143 -14.27 24.74 1.98
N PHE A 144 -13.13 24.44 1.33
CA PHE A 144 -12.31 25.47 0.68
C PHE A 144 -12.97 26.01 -0.60
N GLU A 145 -13.66 25.16 -1.35
CA GLU A 145 -14.42 25.57 -2.54
C GLU A 145 -15.56 26.53 -2.15
N SER A 146 -16.35 26.19 -1.11
CA SER A 146 -17.49 27.00 -0.67
C SER A 146 -17.06 28.38 -0.12
N SER A 147 -15.92 28.48 0.56
CA SER A 147 -15.43 29.76 1.12
C SER A 147 -15.09 30.79 0.03
N GLY A 148 -14.78 30.33 -1.19
CA GLY A 148 -14.47 31.20 -2.33
C GLY A 148 -15.70 31.82 -3.02
N LEU A 149 -16.91 31.31 -2.75
CA LEU A 149 -18.15 31.78 -3.37
C LEU A 149 -18.90 32.84 -2.53
N THR A 150 -18.46 33.08 -1.28
CA THR A 150 -19.12 33.99 -0.32
C THR A 150 -18.43 35.37 -0.19
N THR A 151 -17.62 35.78 -1.16
CA THR A 151 -17.13 37.16 -1.32
C THR A 151 -17.45 37.65 -2.72
#